data_AF-A0A2S9FHZ9-F1
#
_entry.id   AF-A0A2S9FHZ9-F1
#
_cell.length_a   1.000
_cell.length_b   1.000
_cell.length_c   1.000
_cell.angle_alpha   90.00
_cell.angle_beta   90.00
_cell.angle_gamma   90.00
#
_symmetry.space_group_name_H-M   'P 1'
#
loop_
_entity.id
_entity.type
_entity.pdbx_description
1 polymer ?
#
loop_
_entity_poly.entity_id
_entity_poly.type
_entity_poly.pdbx_seq_one_letter_code
_entity_poly.pdbx_strand_id
1 'polypeptide(L)'
;MQTFLPCPCFTDSARVLDVKRLGKQRVETIQVLRALTVSGYGWRHHPAAAMWAGYEEALVRYGLDVCAVWCGQGRGDTCAATLVTDLAAGTGLAAVRTRD
;
A
#
# COMPACT_ATOMS: atom_id res chain seq x y z
N MET A 1 1.78 10.60 6.28
CA MET A 1 1.18 9.88 7.39
C MET A 1 1.56 8.45 7.16
N GLN A 2 2.77 8.12 7.61
CA GLN A 2 3.39 6.81 7.41
C GLN A 2 2.43 5.72 7.90
N THR A 3 1.75 5.03 6.99
CA THR A 3 0.85 3.85 7.13
C THR A 3 0.04 3.69 8.43
N PHE A 4 -1.30 3.63 8.32
CA PHE A 4 -2.24 3.66 9.46
C PHE A 4 -3.07 2.37 9.55
N LEU A 5 -2.87 1.59 10.61
CA LEU A 5 -3.56 0.32 10.87
C LEU A 5 -4.28 0.33 12.24
N PRO A 6 -5.29 1.19 12.45
CA PRO A 6 -6.05 1.27 13.70
C PRO A 6 -6.94 0.04 13.93
N CYS A 7 -7.20 -0.75 12.89
CA CYS A 7 -8.06 -1.92 12.93
C CYS A 7 -7.31 -3.15 12.40
N PRO A 8 -7.63 -4.38 12.89
CA PRO A 8 -7.03 -5.61 12.37
C PRO A 8 -7.28 -5.84 10.87
N CYS A 9 -8.40 -5.33 10.36
CA CYS A 9 -8.75 -5.35 8.95
C CYS A 9 -8.24 -4.08 8.24
N PHE A 10 -7.60 -4.26 7.08
CA PHE A 10 -7.11 -3.14 6.26
C PHE A 10 -8.27 -2.31 5.69
N THR A 11 -9.35 -2.96 5.26
CA THR A 11 -10.54 -2.24 4.76
C THR A 11 -11.15 -1.37 5.86
N ASP A 12 -11.25 -1.88 7.10
CA ASP A 12 -11.78 -1.09 8.23
C ASP A 12 -10.84 0.07 8.58
N SER A 13 -9.53 -0.18 8.58
CA SER A 13 -8.51 0.85 8.74
C SER A 13 -8.61 1.96 7.68
N ALA A 14 -8.93 1.61 6.43
CA ALA A 14 -9.15 2.57 5.36
C ALA A 14 -10.46 3.37 5.53
N ARG A 15 -11.54 2.73 5.98
CA ARG A 15 -12.86 3.36 6.15
C ARG A 15 -12.88 4.45 7.23
N VAL A 16 -12.02 4.36 8.25
CA VAL A 16 -11.94 5.37 9.32
C VAL A 16 -11.09 6.59 8.98
N LEU A 17 -10.43 6.60 7.82
CA LEU A 17 -9.62 7.73 7.38
C LEU A 17 -10.48 8.82 6.75
N ASP A 18 -10.15 10.09 7.05
CA ASP A 18 -10.65 11.21 6.24
C ASP A 18 -10.09 11.13 4.82
N VAL A 19 -10.80 11.77 3.87
CA VAL A 19 -10.49 11.71 2.44
C VAL A 19 -9.05 12.10 2.12
N LYS A 20 -8.46 13.09 2.81
CA LYS A 20 -7.08 13.52 2.54
C LYS A 20 -6.10 12.43 2.96
N ARG A 21 -6.31 11.82 4.12
CA ARG A 21 -5.49 10.71 4.60
C ARG A 21 -5.66 9.47 3.73
N LEU A 22 -6.89 9.12 3.36
CA LEU A 22 -7.19 7.99 2.46
C LEU A 22 -6.48 8.17 1.11
N GLY A 23 -6.58 9.36 0.51
CA GLY A 23 -5.88 9.69 -0.72
C GLY A 23 -4.37 9.55 -0.59
N LYS A 24 -3.80 10.00 0.53
CA LYS A 24 -2.36 9.94 0.80
C LYS A 24 -1.85 8.51 1.00
N GLN A 25 -2.62 7.64 1.65
CA GLN A 25 -2.22 6.25 1.90
C GLN A 25 -1.92 5.49 0.60
N ARG A 26 -2.66 5.74 -0.48
CA ARG A 26 -2.43 5.10 -1.78
C ARG A 26 -1.02 5.37 -2.33
N VAL A 27 -0.59 6.64 -2.29
CA VAL A 27 0.73 7.07 -2.77
C VAL A 27 1.84 6.63 -1.81
N GLU A 28 1.63 6.78 -0.50
CA GLU A 28 2.65 6.38 0.49
C GLU A 28 2.90 4.87 0.46
N THR A 29 1.88 4.05 0.15
CA THR A 29 2.07 2.60 -0.01
C THR A 29 3.04 2.28 -1.16
N ILE A 30 2.93 2.99 -2.30
CA ILE A 30 3.87 2.84 -3.43
C ILE A 30 5.29 3.25 -3.00
N GLN A 31 5.43 4.36 -2.28
CA GLN A 31 6.73 4.83 -1.80
C GLN A 31 7.39 3.82 -0.85
N VAL A 32 6.63 3.23 0.07
CA VAL A 32 7.14 2.19 0.96
C VAL A 32 7.50 0.94 0.19
N LEU A 33 6.68 0.50 -0.77
CA LEU A 33 7.00 -0.66 -1.61
C LEU A 33 8.31 -0.46 -2.37
N ARG A 34 8.49 0.69 -3.02
CA ARG A 34 9.73 1.03 -3.73
C ARG A 34 10.93 1.15 -2.80
N ALA A 35 10.73 1.58 -1.56
CA ALA A 35 11.80 1.58 -0.55
C ALA A 35 12.30 0.17 -0.22
N LEU A 36 11.43 -0.83 -0.35
CA LEU A 36 11.74 -2.24 -0.10
C LEU A 36 12.33 -2.91 -1.35
N THR A 37 11.85 -2.57 -2.54
CA THR A 37 12.13 -3.34 -3.77
C THR A 37 13.09 -2.66 -4.75
N VAL A 38 13.26 -1.34 -4.70
CA VAL A 38 14.09 -0.59 -5.66
C VAL A 38 15.41 -0.19 -5.02
N SER A 39 16.51 -0.71 -5.56
CA SER A 39 17.86 -0.36 -5.10
C SER A 39 18.12 1.15 -5.25
N GLY A 40 18.73 1.75 -4.24
CA GLY A 40 19.01 3.19 -4.21
C GLY A 40 17.81 4.12 -4.02
N TYR A 41 16.58 3.60 -3.82
CA TYR A 41 15.42 4.45 -3.60
C TYR A 41 15.54 5.27 -2.30
N GLY A 42 15.20 6.57 -2.38
CA GLY A 42 15.47 7.52 -1.30
C GLY A 42 14.78 7.22 0.03
N TRP A 43 13.73 6.39 0.04
CA TRP A 43 13.02 6.00 1.26
C TRP A 43 13.51 4.68 1.89
N ARG A 44 14.58 4.06 1.38
CA ARG A 44 15.10 2.76 1.89
C ARG A 44 15.40 2.75 3.41
N HIS A 45 15.71 3.91 4.00
CA HIS A 45 16.00 4.07 5.44
C HIS A 45 14.82 4.65 6.24
N HIS A 46 13.65 4.77 5.62
CA HIS A 46 12.47 5.35 6.23
C HIS A 46 11.84 4.37 7.24
N PRO A 47 11.37 4.83 8.42
CA PRO A 47 10.79 3.95 9.45
C PRO A 47 9.65 3.05 8.95
N ALA A 48 8.80 3.55 8.05
CA ALA A 48 7.74 2.74 7.47
C ALA A 48 8.28 1.60 6.58
N ALA A 49 9.42 1.80 5.90
CA ALA A 49 10.05 0.72 5.16
C ALA A 49 10.53 -0.37 6.13
N ALA A 50 11.19 0.00 7.23
CA ALA A 50 11.59 -0.96 8.26
C ALA A 50 10.41 -1.73 8.86
N MET A 51 9.27 -1.07 9.09
CA MET A 51 8.06 -1.70 9.63
C MET A 51 7.46 -2.76 8.69
N TRP A 52 7.60 -2.59 7.38
CA TRP A 52 7.00 -3.46 6.36
C TRP A 52 7.99 -4.42 5.69
N ALA A 53 9.28 -4.38 6.04
CA ALA A 53 10.30 -5.22 5.42
C ALA A 53 9.98 -6.72 5.59
N GLY A 54 9.97 -7.46 4.48
CA GLY A 54 9.58 -8.87 4.44
C GLY A 54 8.06 -9.12 4.39
N TYR A 55 7.25 -8.06 4.34
CA TYR A 55 5.79 -8.11 4.25
C TYR A 55 5.26 -7.35 3.02
N GLU A 56 6.03 -7.34 1.92
CA GLU A 56 5.74 -6.58 0.70
C GLU A 56 4.36 -6.93 0.12
N GLU A 57 4.01 -8.22 0.08
CA GLU A 57 2.69 -8.69 -0.37
C GLU A 57 1.56 -8.11 0.51
N ALA A 58 1.73 -8.12 1.83
CA ALA A 58 0.75 -7.62 2.78
C ALA A 58 0.60 -6.09 2.70
N LEU A 59 1.71 -5.37 2.50
CA LEU A 59 1.72 -3.92 2.23
C LEU A 59 0.91 -3.60 0.98
N VAL A 60 1.08 -4.38 -0.09
CA VAL A 60 0.32 -4.20 -1.33
C VAL A 60 -1.15 -4.53 -1.13
N ARG A 61 -1.49 -5.62 -0.41
CA ARG A 61 -2.88 -5.92 -0.04
C ARG A 61 -3.52 -4.76 0.72
N TYR A 62 -2.81 -4.15 1.66
CA TYR A 62 -3.26 -2.94 2.34
C TYR A 62 -3.53 -1.79 1.34
N GLY A 63 -2.59 -1.51 0.44
CA GLY A 63 -2.78 -0.48 -0.58
C GLY A 63 -3.97 -0.73 -1.50
N LEU A 64 -4.23 -1.99 -1.87
CA LEU A 64 -5.39 -2.39 -2.68
C LEU A 64 -6.71 -2.16 -1.94
N ASP A 65 -6.80 -2.51 -0.66
CA ASP A 65 -7.99 -2.24 0.16
C ASP A 65 -8.24 -0.72 0.29
N VAL A 66 -7.18 0.08 0.47
CA VAL A 66 -7.26 1.56 0.48
C VAL A 66 -7.76 2.09 -0.87
N CYS A 67 -7.26 1.56 -2.00
CA CYS A 67 -7.71 1.95 -3.33
C CYS A 67 -9.18 1.57 -3.56
N ALA A 68 -9.61 0.39 -3.12
CA ALA A 68 -11.00 -0.05 -3.22
C ALA A 68 -11.95 0.89 -2.44
N VAL A 69 -11.60 1.28 -1.21
CA VAL A 69 -12.39 2.25 -0.43
C VAL A 69 -12.41 3.62 -1.10
N TRP A 70 -11.29 4.08 -1.67
CA TRP A 70 -11.21 5.33 -2.43
C TRP A 70 -12.14 5.33 -3.65
N CYS A 71 -12.09 4.27 -4.45
CA CYS A 71 -12.95 4.09 -5.62
C CYS A 71 -14.43 3.98 -5.23
N GLY A 72 -14.74 3.30 -4.12
CA GLY A 72 -16.09 3.21 -3.57
C GLY A 72 -16.72 4.57 -3.21
N GLN A 73 -15.91 5.62 -3.06
CA GLN A 73 -16.36 7.00 -2.88
C GLN A 73 -16.56 7.77 -4.20
N GLY A 74 -16.52 7.09 -5.35
CA GLY A 74 -16.74 7.69 -6.68
C GLY A 74 -15.52 8.42 -7.25
N ARG A 75 -14.30 8.09 -6.80
CA ARG A 75 -13.06 8.75 -7.20
C ARG A 75 -12.18 7.83 -8.04
N GLY A 76 -11.51 8.38 -9.06
CA GLY A 76 -10.59 7.60 -9.90
C GLY A 76 -9.30 7.19 -9.19
N ASP A 77 -8.78 6.01 -9.53
CA ASP A 77 -7.53 5.46 -9.00
C ASP A 77 -6.58 5.03 -10.12
N THR A 78 -5.28 5.24 -9.87
CA THR A 78 -4.16 4.75 -10.70
C THR A 78 -3.11 4.03 -9.86
N CYS A 79 -3.28 4.00 -8.53
CA CYS A 79 -2.28 3.46 -7.62
C CYS A 79 -2.33 1.93 -7.58
N ALA A 80 -3.52 1.31 -7.68
CA ALA A 80 -3.67 -0.14 -7.60
C ALA A 80 -2.84 -0.89 -8.65
N ALA A 81 -2.89 -0.45 -9.91
CA ALA A 81 -2.11 -1.06 -10.98
C ALA A 81 -0.59 -0.89 -10.77
N THR A 82 -0.17 0.28 -10.26
CA THR A 82 1.24 0.55 -9.94
C THR A 82 1.73 -0.37 -8.83
N LEU A 83 0.94 -0.57 -7.78
CA LEU A 83 1.28 -1.46 -6.66
C LEU A 83 1.50 -2.90 -7.11
N VAL A 84 0.61 -3.46 -7.94
CA VAL A 84 0.74 -4.82 -8.45
C VAL A 84 1.97 -4.95 -9.36
N THR A 85 2.22 -3.95 -10.21
CA THR A 85 3.36 -3.94 -11.13
C THR A 85 4.68 -3.90 -10.37
N ASP A 86 4.80 -2.98 -9.41
CA ASP A 86 6.01 -2.81 -8.60
C ASP A 86 6.27 -4.03 -7.70
N LEU A 87 5.22 -4.71 -7.21
CA LEU A 87 5.36 -5.94 -6.43
C LEU A 87 5.93 -7.06 -7.30
N ALA A 88 5.33 -7.28 -8.47
CA ALA A 88 5.76 -8.33 -9.38
C ALA A 88 7.21 -8.11 -9.82
N ALA A 89 7.57 -6.88 -10.19
CA ALA A 89 8.93 -6.52 -10.57
C ALA A 89 9.94 -6.66 -9.40
N GLY A 90 9.51 -6.31 -8.18
CA GLY A 90 10.37 -6.28 -7.00
C GLY A 90 10.58 -7.62 -6.29
N THR A 91 9.60 -8.53 -6.38
CA THR A 91 9.57 -9.76 -5.58
C THR A 91 9.34 -11.03 -6.41
N GLY A 92 8.93 -10.90 -7.67
CA GLY A 92 8.49 -12.01 -8.50
C GLY A 92 7.09 -12.55 -8.17
N LEU A 93 6.39 -11.99 -7.18
CA LEU A 93 5.03 -12.41 -6.83
C LEU A 93 4.03 -11.94 -7.88
N ALA A 94 3.42 -12.89 -8.58
CA ALA A 94 2.45 -12.62 -9.65
C ALA A 94 1.02 -12.34 -9.16
N ALA A 95 0.71 -12.71 -7.92
CA ALA A 95 -0.62 -12.54 -7.33
C ALA A 95 -0.52 -12.12 -5.86
N VAL A 96 -1.47 -11.27 -5.44
CA VAL A 96 -1.63 -10.84 -4.05
C VAL A 96 -2.78 -11.64 -3.47
N ARG A 97 -2.54 -12.42 -2.41
CA ARG A 97 -3.58 -13.24 -1.77
C ARG A 97 -4.77 -12.40 -1.29
N THR A 98 -5.98 -12.88 -1.54
CA THR A 98 -7.21 -12.32 -0.96
C THR A 98 -7.30 -12.71 0.53
N ARG A 99 -8.05 -11.93 1.30
CA ARG A 99 -8.38 -12.32 2.69
C ARG A 99 -9.51 -13.34 2.62
N ASP A 100 -9.29 -14.52 3.22
CA ASP A 100 -10.34 -15.47 3.60
C ASP A 100 -10.73 -15.23 5.07
#